data_AF-A0A1W9ZI77-F1
#
_entry.id   AF-A0A1W9ZI77-F1
#
_cell.length_a   1.000
_cell.length_b   1.000
_cell.length_c   1.000
_cell.angle_alpha   90.00
_cell.angle_beta   90.00
_cell.angle_gamma   90.00
#
_symmetry.space_group_name_H-M   'P 1'
#
loop_
_entity.id
_entity.type
_entity.pdbx_description
1 polymer ?
#
loop_
_entity_poly.entity_id
_entity_poly.type
_entity_poly.pdbx_seq_one_letter_code
_entity_poly.pdbx_strand_id
1 'polypeptide(L)'
;MFVDTDLLHSGGDQSHRAGGHAQDGADQLAGGTVESGMFGDFAAAAAFHSAVAAAHGQHVKTLQSHSETLTSVGTKAHHAAKGFTNMDNRNAADMKALRPNDGPSTSNI
;
A
#
# COMPACT_ATOMS: atom_id res chain seq x y z
N MET A 1 19.66 8.23 12.20
CA MET A 1 18.29 8.25 11.67
C MET A 1 17.47 7.26 12.48
N PHE A 2 16.27 7.61 12.93
CA PHE A 2 15.36 6.71 13.65
C PHE A 2 14.17 6.40 12.73
N VAL A 3 13.83 5.12 12.60
CA VAL A 3 12.66 4.66 11.84
C VAL A 3 11.82 3.81 12.76
N ASP A 4 10.55 4.16 12.90
CA ASP A 4 9.57 3.34 13.57
C ASP A 4 9.09 2.26 12.59
N THR A 5 9.63 1.05 12.73
CA THR A 5 9.32 -0.07 11.83
C THR A 5 7.92 -0.61 12.03
N ASP A 6 7.33 -0.45 13.22
CA ASP A 6 5.98 -0.91 13.53
C ASP A 6 4.95 0.03 12.89
N LEU A 7 5.20 1.34 12.94
CA LEU A 7 4.40 2.32 12.23
C LEU A 7 4.50 2.15 10.72
N LEU A 8 5.71 1.85 10.21
CA LEU A 8 5.89 1.58 8.79
C LEU A 8 5.17 0.30 8.35
N HIS A 9 5.19 -0.74 9.18
CA HIS A 9 4.46 -1.99 8.91
C HIS A 9 2.95 -1.77 8.90
N SER A 10 2.42 -1.12 9.94
CA SER A 10 0.97 -0.85 10.05
C SER A 10 0.46 0.12 8.96
N GLY A 11 1.27 1.10 8.55
CA GLY A 11 0.99 1.93 7.38
C GLY A 11 0.99 1.12 6.08
N GLY A 12 1.87 0.12 5.99
CA GLY A 12 1.90 -0.86 4.90
C GLY A 12 0.60 -1.67 4.80
N ASP A 13 0.13 -2.22 5.92
CA ASP A 13 -1.13 -2.95 6.01
C ASP A 13 -2.32 -2.08 5.60
N GLN A 14 -2.39 -0.84 6.09
CA GLN A 14 -3.46 0.10 5.73
C GLN A 14 -3.47 0.42 4.24
N SER A 15 -2.29 0.63 3.64
CA SER A 15 -2.16 0.86 2.20
C SER A 15 -2.63 -0.36 1.40
N HIS A 16 -2.26 -1.57 1.82
CA HIS A 16 -2.68 -2.79 1.15
C HIS A 16 -4.21 -2.99 1.23
N ARG A 17 -4.82 -2.77 2.40
CA ARG A 17 -6.29 -2.82 2.56
C ARG A 17 -7.00 -1.79 1.71
N ALA A 18 -6.50 -0.55 1.66
CA ALA A 18 -7.05 0.50 0.82
C ALA A 18 -6.95 0.13 -0.68
N GLY A 19 -5.85 -0.50 -1.09
CA GLY A 19 -5.71 -1.06 -2.43
C GLY A 19 -6.75 -2.14 -2.73
N GLY A 20 -6.96 -3.08 -1.80
CA GLY A 20 -8.02 -4.08 -1.90
C GLY A 20 -9.42 -3.46 -2.06
N HIS A 21 -9.76 -2.46 -1.23
CA HIS A 21 -11.05 -1.76 -1.37
C HIS A 21 -11.19 -1.00 -2.69
N ALA A 22 -10.12 -0.45 -3.24
CA ALA A 22 -10.15 0.17 -4.56
C ALA A 22 -10.43 -0.88 -5.65
N GLN A 23 -9.85 -2.08 -5.54
CA GLN A 23 -10.16 -3.19 -6.44
C GLN A 23 -11.61 -3.65 -6.31
N ASP A 24 -12.10 -3.88 -5.10
CA ASP A 24 -13.49 -4.26 -4.85
C ASP A 24 -14.46 -3.23 -5.45
N GLY A 25 -14.15 -1.94 -5.29
CA GLY A 25 -14.92 -0.85 -5.89
C GLY A 25 -14.86 -0.84 -7.42
N ALA A 26 -13.70 -1.12 -8.01
CA ALA A 26 -13.56 -1.25 -9.46
C ALA A 26 -14.41 -2.40 -10.00
N ASP A 27 -14.39 -3.56 -9.34
CA ASP A 27 -15.12 -4.76 -9.75
C ASP A 27 -16.64 -4.55 -9.61
N GLN A 28 -17.08 -3.95 -8.49
CA GLN A 28 -18.48 -3.60 -8.29
C GLN A 28 -18.97 -2.60 -9.35
N LEU A 29 -18.18 -1.56 -9.63
CA LEU A 29 -18.56 -0.55 -10.62
C LEU A 29 -18.58 -1.15 -12.03
N ALA A 30 -17.58 -1.96 -12.40
CA ALA A 30 -17.51 -2.62 -13.69
C ALA A 30 -18.63 -3.65 -13.91
N GLY A 31 -19.15 -4.24 -12.82
CA GLY A 31 -20.30 -5.14 -12.87
C GLY A 31 -21.61 -4.46 -13.26
N GLY A 32 -21.72 -3.14 -13.08
CA GLY A 32 -22.87 -2.36 -13.56
C GLY A 32 -22.59 -1.73 -14.93
N THR A 33 -23.38 -2.08 -15.96
CA THR A 33 -23.23 -1.50 -17.30
C THR A 33 -24.20 -0.34 -17.55
N VAL A 34 -23.73 0.69 -18.24
CA VAL A 34 -24.56 1.79 -18.75
C VAL A 34 -25.15 1.38 -20.09
N GLU A 35 -26.32 0.75 -20.07
CA GLU A 35 -26.95 0.22 -21.28
C GLU A 35 -27.43 1.32 -22.23
N SER A 36 -27.35 1.04 -23.54
CA SER A 36 -27.92 1.94 -24.55
C SER A 36 -29.44 2.05 -24.37
N GLY A 37 -29.98 3.24 -24.53
CA GLY A 37 -31.43 3.49 -24.35
C GLY A 37 -31.89 3.59 -22.89
N MET A 38 -31.03 3.35 -21.89
CA MET A 38 -31.34 3.50 -20.46
C MET A 38 -31.90 4.90 -20.10
N PHE A 39 -31.56 5.91 -20.90
CA PHE A 39 -31.99 7.30 -20.71
C PHE A 39 -33.10 7.75 -21.68
N GLY A 40 -33.64 6.83 -22.49
CA GLY A 40 -34.63 7.10 -23.52
C GLY A 40 -34.06 7.19 -24.95
N ASP A 41 -34.96 7.32 -25.92
CA ASP A 41 -34.64 7.34 -27.36
C ASP A 41 -34.82 8.74 -27.95
N PHE A 42 -33.90 9.63 -27.59
CA PHE A 42 -33.83 10.99 -28.14
C PHE A 42 -32.39 11.49 -28.14
N ALA A 43 -32.08 12.50 -28.96
CA ALA A 43 -30.70 12.94 -29.21
C ALA A 43 -29.93 13.31 -27.92
N ALA A 44 -30.59 13.99 -26.97
CA ALA A 44 -29.96 14.35 -25.70
C ALA A 44 -29.70 13.12 -24.79
N ALA A 45 -30.53 12.08 -24.86
CA ALA A 45 -30.30 10.83 -24.15
C ALA A 45 -29.06 10.08 -24.66
N ALA A 46 -28.84 10.09 -25.99
CA ALA A 46 -27.64 9.50 -26.59
C ALA A 46 -26.36 10.24 -26.16
N ALA A 47 -26.40 11.58 -26.16
CA ALA A 47 -25.27 12.38 -25.68
C ALA A 47 -24.97 12.13 -24.19
N PHE A 48 -26.02 12.06 -23.36
CA PHE A 48 -25.88 11.75 -21.94
C PHE A 48 -25.35 10.33 -21.70
N HIS A 49 -25.86 9.33 -22.42
CA HIS A 49 -25.36 7.96 -22.38
C HIS A 49 -23.85 7.91 -22.64
N SER A 50 -23.38 8.56 -23.71
CA SER A 50 -21.97 8.59 -24.05
C SER A 50 -21.12 9.22 -22.96
N ALA A 51 -21.59 10.31 -22.33
CA ALA A 51 -20.87 10.98 -21.26
C ALA A 51 -20.78 10.10 -20.00
N VAL A 52 -21.89 9.45 -19.60
CA VAL A 52 -21.94 8.57 -18.43
C VAL A 52 -21.11 7.31 -18.65
N ALA A 53 -21.17 6.69 -19.84
CA ALA A 53 -20.37 5.53 -20.18
C ALA A 53 -18.85 5.84 -20.16
N ALA A 54 -18.46 7.01 -20.67
CA ALA A 54 -17.07 7.46 -20.61
C ALA A 54 -16.61 7.70 -19.16
N ALA A 55 -17.41 8.38 -18.35
CA ALA A 55 -17.11 8.62 -16.94
C ALA A 55 -17.04 7.32 -16.13
N HIS A 56 -17.98 6.40 -16.35
CA HIS A 56 -18.01 5.07 -15.74
C HIS A 56 -16.72 4.30 -16.03
N GLY A 57 -16.34 4.17 -17.31
CA GLY A 57 -15.10 3.50 -17.69
C GLY A 57 -13.84 4.17 -17.13
N GLN A 58 -13.84 5.51 -17.04
CA GLN A 58 -12.73 6.25 -16.45
C GLN A 58 -12.62 6.04 -14.94
N HIS A 59 -13.74 5.94 -14.22
CA HIS A 59 -13.74 5.66 -12.78
C HIS A 59 -13.28 4.24 -12.47
N VAL A 60 -13.69 3.24 -13.25
CA VAL A 60 -13.17 1.86 -13.14
C VAL A 60 -11.64 1.85 -13.27
N LYS A 61 -11.09 2.49 -14.30
CA LYS A 61 -9.64 2.58 -14.51
C LYS A 61 -8.92 3.30 -13.39
N THR A 62 -9.51 4.39 -12.89
CA THR A 62 -8.95 5.15 -11.76
C THR A 62 -8.85 4.28 -10.51
N LEU A 63 -9.90 3.52 -10.20
CA LEU A 63 -9.93 2.62 -9.04
C LEU A 63 -8.91 1.49 -9.18
N GLN A 64 -8.77 0.89 -10.37
CA GLN A 64 -7.72 -0.11 -10.65
C GLN A 64 -6.31 0.48 -10.44
N SER A 65 -6.07 1.71 -10.92
CA SER A 65 -4.77 2.38 -10.72
C SER A 65 -4.49 2.68 -9.24
N HIS A 66 -5.53 3.02 -8.45
CA HIS A 66 -5.41 3.18 -7.00
C HIS A 66 -5.09 1.85 -6.31
N SER A 67 -5.75 0.76 -6.71
CA SER A 67 -5.46 -0.59 -6.22
C SER A 67 -3.98 -0.94 -6.40
N GLU A 68 -3.45 -0.79 -7.61
CA GLU A 68 -2.05 -1.05 -7.94
C GLU A 68 -1.09 -0.18 -7.12
N THR A 69 -1.36 1.13 -7.08
CA THR A 69 -0.49 2.10 -6.40
C THR A 69 -0.43 1.83 -4.90
N LEU A 70 -1.58 1.66 -4.25
CA LEU A 70 -1.67 1.46 -2.80
C LEU A 70 -1.13 0.09 -2.38
N THR A 71 -1.36 -0.95 -3.19
CA THR A 71 -0.74 -2.27 -2.99
C THR A 71 0.79 -2.19 -3.09
N SER A 72 1.30 -1.44 -4.06
CA SER A 72 2.74 -1.22 -4.25
C SER A 72 3.36 -0.46 -3.08
N VAL A 73 2.69 0.60 -2.61
CA VAL A 73 3.11 1.35 -1.42
C VAL A 73 3.15 0.44 -0.19
N GLY A 74 2.10 -0.36 0.03
CA GLY A 74 2.05 -1.32 1.14
C GLY A 74 3.19 -2.32 1.10
N THR A 75 3.45 -2.90 -0.07
CA THR A 75 4.56 -3.85 -0.29
C THR A 75 5.92 -3.21 0.02
N LYS A 76 6.15 -1.97 -0.44
CA LYS A 76 7.38 -1.24 -0.19
C LYS A 76 7.56 -0.90 1.29
N ALA A 77 6.48 -0.54 1.98
CA ALA A 77 6.50 -0.27 3.42
C ALA A 77 6.89 -1.52 4.22
N HIS A 78 6.31 -2.69 3.93
CA HIS A 78 6.73 -3.95 4.54
C HIS A 78 8.19 -4.29 4.25
N HIS A 79 8.63 -4.12 3.00
CA HIS A 79 10.02 -4.36 2.63
C HIS A 79 10.98 -3.46 3.41
N ALA A 80 10.66 -2.17 3.51
CA ALA A 80 11.46 -1.21 4.26
C ALA A 80 11.45 -1.52 5.77
N ALA A 81 10.31 -1.86 6.37
CA ALA A 81 10.22 -2.26 7.77
C ALA A 81 11.14 -3.46 8.06
N LYS A 82 11.06 -4.51 7.25
CA LYS A 82 11.95 -5.68 7.34
C LYS A 82 13.43 -5.29 7.18
N GLY A 83 13.73 -4.42 6.23
CA GLY A 83 15.08 -3.92 5.98
C GLY A 83 15.67 -3.21 7.20
N PHE A 84 14.92 -2.28 7.79
CA PHE A 84 15.35 -1.53 8.97
C PHE A 84 15.46 -2.40 10.22
N THR A 85 14.50 -3.29 10.49
CA THR A 85 14.59 -4.25 11.61
C THR A 85 15.84 -5.13 11.50
N ASN A 86 16.13 -5.62 10.30
CA ASN A 86 17.33 -6.43 10.06
C ASN A 86 18.63 -5.65 10.24
N MET A 87 18.65 -4.38 9.84
CA MET A 87 19.79 -3.51 10.03
C MET A 87 20.02 -3.25 11.52
N ASP A 88 18.96 -2.94 12.27
CA ASP A 88 19.05 -2.64 13.71
C ASP A 88 19.55 -3.85 14.50
N ASN A 89 19.02 -5.05 14.20
CA ASN A 89 19.48 -6.29 14.82
C ASN A 89 20.96 -6.60 14.54
N ARG A 90 21.44 -6.37 13.31
CA ARG A 90 22.85 -6.57 12.95
C ARG A 90 23.74 -5.58 13.69
N ASN A 91 23.39 -4.29 13.65
CA ASN A 91 24.13 -3.25 14.35
C ASN A 91 24.21 -3.55 15.86
N ALA A 92 23.11 -4.00 16.48
CA ALA A 92 23.09 -4.37 17.89
C ALA A 92 24.00 -5.58 18.20
N ALA A 93 24.06 -6.57 17.30
CA ALA A 93 24.95 -7.72 17.45
C ALA A 93 26.42 -7.30 17.33
N ASP A 94 26.76 -6.47 16.34
CA ASP A 94 28.11 -5.94 16.14
C ASP A 94 28.57 -5.13 17.36
N MET A 95 27.69 -4.26 17.89
CA MET A 95 27.98 -3.50 19.10
C MET A 95 28.18 -4.38 20.35
N LYS A 96 27.44 -5.49 20.47
CA LYS A 96 27.64 -6.46 21.55
C LYS A 96 28.97 -7.18 21.43
N ALA A 97 29.39 -7.54 20.21
CA ALA A 97 30.66 -8.21 19.96
C ALA A 97 31.88 -7.34 20.28
N LEU A 98 31.73 -6.01 20.19
CA LEU A 98 32.78 -5.04 20.51
C LEU A 98 32.88 -4.69 22.00
N ARG A 99 31.96 -5.17 22.87
CA ARG A 99 32.04 -4.87 24.30
C ARG A 99 33.29 -5.53 24.89
N PRO A 100 34.18 -4.76 25.56
CA PRO A 100 35.26 -5.33 26.32
C PRO A 100 34.73 -6.35 27.33
N ASN A 101 35.39 -7.49 27.44
CA ASN A 101 35.12 -8.42 28.52
C ASN A 101 35.64 -7.77 29.81
N ASP A 102 34.75 -7.30 30.68
CA ASP A 102 35.11 -6.98 32.06
C ASP A 102 35.39 -8.30 32.79
N GLY A 103 36.49 -8.96 32.43
CA GLY A 103 37.06 -10.04 33.22
C GLY A 103 37.51 -9.47 34.57
N PRO A 104 37.34 -10.19 35.68
CA PRO A 104 37.67 -9.66 36.99
C PRO A 104 39.13 -9.23 37.01
N SER A 105 39.39 -7.95 37.28
CA SER A 105 40.72 -7.43 37.57
C SER A 105 41.24 -8.06 38.85
N THR A 106 41.73 -9.30 38.77
CA THR A 106 42.58 -9.89 39.80
C THR A 106 43.97 -9.29 39.64
N SER A 107 44.18 -8.08 40.17
CA SER A 107 45.53 -7.60 40.44
C SER A 107 45.83 -7.92 41.90
N ASN A 108 46.46 -9.08 42.10
CA ASN A 108 47.08 -9.48 43.36
C ASN A 108 48.36 -8.68 43.58
N ILE A 109 48.49 -8.16 44.82
CA ILE A 109 49.69 -7.73 45.58
C ILE A 109 50.46 -6.52 45.02
#